data_AF-A0A0G0L810-F1
#
_entry.id   AF-A0A0G0L810-F1
#
_cell.length_a   1.000
_cell.length_b   1.000
_cell.length_c   1.000
_cell.angle_alpha   90.00
_cell.angle_beta   90.00
_cell.angle_gamma   90.00
#
_symmetry.space_group_name_H-M   'P 1'
#
loop_
_entity.id
_entity.type
_entity.pdbx_description
1 polymer ?
#
loop_
_entity_poly.entity_id
_entity_poly.type
_entity_poly.pdbx_seq_one_letter_code
_entity_poly.pdbx_strand_id
1 'polypeptide(L)'
;MFGGCTAKDDILIINDAQSNPLVQDSPTPTPTPSPKPKIVLYSVPFASQAPLLNWDELHNEACEEASMIMADTFFHKLSLDKNIMEEKIQKLVKWEEENGYTIDVTANEVAKILKDYFSLNASVKPINDALDIISELEHGYLVIVPAAGRLLKNPNYKTPGPLYHMLLVRGYDLNKQEIITNDPGTRKGEGYRYSYDVFFNAIHDWPKLGLGKDDVSDEEMNGSDKVMIVVSGI
;
A
#
# COMPACT_ATOMS: atom_id res chain seq x y z
N MET A 1 -22.06 -17.99 39.33
CA MET A 1 -20.75 -17.33 39.15
C MET A 1 -20.43 -17.31 37.66
N PHE A 2 -19.77 -16.25 37.23
CA PHE A 2 -19.54 -15.83 35.85
C PHE A 2 -18.71 -16.81 35.00
N GLY A 3 -19.08 -16.91 33.72
CA GLY A 3 -18.27 -16.47 32.58
C GLY A 3 -17.02 -17.27 32.18
N GLY A 4 -16.96 -17.65 30.90
CA GLY A 4 -15.71 -18.03 30.25
C GLY A 4 -15.86 -18.63 28.84
N CYS A 5 -16.32 -17.83 27.86
CA CYS A 5 -16.03 -18.11 26.46
C CYS A 5 -14.60 -17.66 26.16
N THR A 6 -13.77 -18.54 25.59
CA THR A 6 -12.51 -18.15 24.95
C THR A 6 -12.62 -18.53 23.47
N ALA A 7 -12.67 -17.51 22.61
CA ALA A 7 -12.52 -17.66 21.17
C ALA A 7 -11.05 -17.98 20.89
N LYS A 8 -10.82 -18.99 20.04
CA LYS A 8 -9.51 -19.28 19.46
C LYS A 8 -9.42 -18.53 18.14
N ASP A 9 -8.30 -17.87 17.91
CA ASP A 9 -7.97 -17.21 16.66
C ASP A 9 -7.68 -18.27 15.59
N ASP A 10 -8.52 -18.33 14.56
CA ASP A 10 -8.38 -19.29 13.46
C ASP A 10 -7.42 -18.73 12.39
N ILE A 11 -6.27 -19.37 12.25
CA ILE A 11 -5.28 -19.18 11.19
C ILE A 11 -5.47 -20.32 10.18
N LEU A 12 -5.61 -20.02 8.89
CA LEU A 12 -5.80 -21.02 7.82
C LEU A 12 -4.50 -21.34 7.06
N ILE A 13 -4.17 -22.64 6.97
CA ILE A 13 -3.14 -23.24 6.09
C ILE A 13 -3.76 -24.52 5.45
N ILE A 14 -3.62 -24.75 4.15
CA ILE A 14 -4.36 -25.78 3.36
C ILE A 14 -3.43 -26.75 2.60
N ASN A 15 -3.76 -28.06 2.61
CA ASN A 15 -3.22 -29.15 1.75
C ASN A 15 -4.30 -30.21 1.44
N ASP A 16 -4.21 -30.85 0.26
CA ASP A 16 -5.28 -31.46 -0.54
C ASP A 16 -5.50 -32.99 -0.35
N ALA A 17 -6.70 -33.51 -0.67
CA ALA A 17 -7.06 -34.94 -0.59
C ALA A 17 -7.95 -35.42 -1.77
N GLN A 18 -7.78 -36.70 -2.15
CA GLN A 18 -8.42 -37.36 -3.31
C GLN A 18 -9.80 -38.01 -3.05
N SER A 19 -10.70 -37.79 -4.02
CA SER A 19 -11.74 -38.63 -4.71
C SER A 19 -12.87 -39.43 -3.99
N ASN A 20 -14.13 -38.97 -4.24
CA ASN A 20 -15.41 -39.59 -4.73
C ASN A 20 -16.00 -40.92 -4.14
N PRO A 21 -17.33 -41.26 -4.26
CA PRO A 21 -18.43 -40.66 -5.06
C PRO A 21 -19.88 -40.52 -4.46
N LEU A 22 -20.62 -39.57 -5.07
CA LEU A 22 -22.07 -39.41 -5.38
C LEU A 22 -23.19 -40.04 -4.50
N VAL A 23 -23.95 -39.18 -3.78
CA VAL A 23 -25.25 -39.48 -3.14
C VAL A 23 -26.24 -38.30 -3.29
N GLN A 24 -27.45 -38.64 -3.77
CA GLN A 24 -28.78 -37.99 -3.75
C GLN A 24 -28.94 -36.47 -3.46
N ASP A 25 -29.62 -35.79 -4.39
CA ASP A 25 -30.06 -34.39 -4.33
C ASP A 25 -30.95 -34.09 -3.11
N SER A 26 -30.31 -33.65 -2.03
CA SER A 26 -30.90 -32.76 -1.04
C SER A 26 -30.67 -31.31 -1.52
N PRO A 27 -31.55 -30.34 -1.21
CA PRO A 27 -31.26 -28.94 -1.50
C PRO A 27 -29.96 -28.56 -0.78
N THR A 28 -28.92 -28.29 -1.57
CA THR A 28 -27.62 -27.85 -1.08
C THR A 28 -27.84 -26.66 -0.16
N PRO A 29 -27.42 -26.71 1.12
CA PRO A 29 -27.48 -25.53 1.98
C PRO A 29 -26.67 -24.44 1.29
N THR A 30 -27.31 -23.29 1.05
CA THR A 30 -26.60 -22.10 0.55
C THR A 30 -25.41 -21.87 1.46
N PRO A 31 -24.17 -21.85 0.95
CA PRO A 31 -23.01 -21.63 1.79
C PRO A 31 -23.20 -20.29 2.51
N THR A 32 -23.24 -20.34 3.84
CA THR A 32 -23.19 -19.12 4.64
C THR A 32 -21.86 -18.45 4.31
N PRO A 33 -21.84 -17.16 3.96
CA PRO A 33 -20.59 -16.48 3.65
C PRO A 33 -19.64 -16.62 4.84
N SER A 34 -18.40 -17.05 4.56
CA SER A 34 -17.37 -17.15 5.59
C SER A 34 -17.18 -15.78 6.25
N PRO A 35 -17.04 -15.71 7.58
CA PRO A 35 -16.84 -14.43 8.25
C PRO A 35 -15.55 -13.78 7.75
N LYS A 36 -15.63 -12.48 7.42
CA LYS A 36 -14.46 -11.69 6.99
C LYS A 36 -13.35 -11.75 8.04
N PRO A 37 -12.07 -11.88 7.64
CA PRO A 37 -10.97 -11.89 8.58
C PRO A 37 -10.89 -10.55 9.31
N LYS A 38 -10.77 -10.60 10.65
CA LYS A 38 -10.70 -9.39 11.49
C LYS A 38 -9.40 -8.61 11.29
N ILE A 39 -8.33 -9.30 10.91
CA ILE A 39 -7.00 -8.75 10.68
C ILE A 39 -6.43 -9.44 9.46
N VAL A 40 -5.92 -8.64 8.52
CA VAL A 40 -5.06 -9.12 7.42
C VAL A 40 -3.75 -8.38 7.53
N LEU A 41 -2.64 -9.12 7.39
CA LEU A 41 -1.30 -8.54 7.41
C LEU A 41 -0.37 -9.33 6.48
N TYR A 42 -0.02 -8.72 5.37
CA TYR A 42 0.98 -9.23 4.44
C TYR A 42 2.39 -8.98 4.96
N SER A 43 3.25 -9.98 4.85
CA SER A 43 4.66 -9.90 5.23
C SER A 43 5.48 -9.18 4.15
N VAL A 44 5.11 -7.93 3.85
CA VAL A 44 5.82 -7.10 2.87
C VAL A 44 7.10 -6.55 3.50
N PRO A 45 8.29 -6.85 2.93
CA PRO A 45 9.55 -6.28 3.40
C PRO A 45 9.53 -4.75 3.40
N PHE A 46 10.30 -4.16 4.30
CA PHE A 46 10.37 -2.71 4.46
C PHE A 46 11.80 -2.19 4.32
N ALA A 47 11.96 -1.12 3.56
CA ALA A 47 13.08 -0.20 3.65
C ALA A 47 12.57 1.23 3.40
N SER A 48 13.20 2.22 4.03
CA SER A 48 12.84 3.64 3.87
C SER A 48 13.30 4.17 2.52
N GLN A 49 12.65 5.22 2.00
CA GLN A 49 13.10 5.96 0.81
C GLN A 49 14.49 6.59 0.96
N ALA A 50 15.02 6.70 2.19
CA ALA A 50 16.41 7.05 2.47
C ALA A 50 17.10 5.85 3.15
N PRO A 51 17.40 4.76 2.42
CA PRO A 51 17.77 3.47 3.02
C PRO A 51 19.04 3.56 3.86
N LEU A 52 19.99 4.40 3.42
CA LEU A 52 21.29 4.64 4.03
C LEU A 52 21.30 5.88 4.96
N LEU A 53 20.12 6.40 5.32
CA LEU A 53 19.94 7.61 6.15
C LEU A 53 20.44 8.90 5.50
N ASN A 54 20.62 8.89 4.18
CA ASN A 54 20.93 10.08 3.38
C ASN A 54 19.63 10.64 2.79
N TRP A 55 19.27 11.87 3.18
CA TRP A 55 18.06 12.58 2.74
C TRP A 55 18.45 13.71 1.77
N ASP A 56 19.10 13.33 0.67
CA ASP A 56 19.42 14.25 -0.42
C ASP A 56 18.20 14.51 -1.31
N GLU A 57 18.37 15.29 -2.37
CA GLU A 57 17.29 15.69 -3.28
C GLU A 57 16.53 14.47 -3.84
N LEU A 58 17.24 13.45 -4.30
CA LEU A 58 16.62 12.22 -4.80
C LEU A 58 15.82 11.51 -3.70
N HIS A 59 16.44 11.26 -2.55
CA HIS A 59 15.79 10.50 -1.49
C HIS A 59 14.67 11.27 -0.77
N ASN A 60 14.60 12.60 -0.91
CA ASN A 60 13.47 13.38 -0.42
C ASN A 60 12.20 13.14 -1.25
N GLU A 61 12.35 12.74 -2.51
CA GLU A 61 11.25 12.55 -3.45
C GLU A 61 10.98 11.06 -3.78
N ALA A 62 11.84 10.13 -3.35
CA ALA A 62 11.75 8.72 -3.74
C ALA A 62 10.63 7.87 -3.04
N CYS A 63 9.50 8.47 -2.67
CA CYS A 63 8.48 7.78 -1.87
C CYS A 63 7.62 6.81 -2.70
N GLU A 64 7.36 7.15 -3.96
CA GLU A 64 6.68 6.34 -4.96
C GLU A 64 7.50 5.11 -5.31
N GLU A 65 8.78 5.30 -5.63
CA GLU A 65 9.76 4.27 -5.98
C GLU A 65 9.90 3.28 -4.84
N ALA A 66 10.10 3.76 -3.61
CA ALA A 66 10.18 2.91 -2.44
C ALA A 66 8.90 2.07 -2.24
N SER A 67 7.72 2.67 -2.45
CA SER A 67 6.43 1.98 -2.35
C SER A 67 6.26 0.90 -3.43
N MET A 68 6.62 1.20 -4.68
CA MET A 68 6.60 0.26 -5.80
C MET A 68 7.60 -0.88 -5.61
N ILE A 69 8.83 -0.59 -5.16
CA ILE A 69 9.86 -1.59 -4.88
C ILE A 69 9.43 -2.56 -3.79
N MET A 70 8.77 -2.08 -2.74
CA MET A 70 8.23 -2.95 -1.69
C MET A 70 7.13 -3.86 -2.23
N ALA A 71 6.25 -3.37 -3.11
CA ALA A 71 5.23 -4.18 -3.77
C ALA A 71 5.85 -5.25 -4.70
N ASP A 72 6.82 -4.85 -5.53
CA ASP A 72 7.63 -5.75 -6.38
C ASP A 72 8.27 -6.87 -5.57
N THR A 73 8.94 -6.49 -4.49
CA THR A 73 9.62 -7.44 -3.61
C THR A 73 8.64 -8.47 -3.04
N PHE A 74 7.43 -8.05 -2.66
CA PHE A 74 6.40 -8.96 -2.16
C PHE A 74 5.91 -9.92 -3.24
N PHE A 75 5.48 -9.43 -4.40
CA PHE A 75 4.89 -10.27 -5.44
C PHE A 75 5.90 -11.20 -6.12
N HIS A 76 7.14 -10.74 -6.33
CA HIS A 76 8.22 -11.55 -6.88
C HIS A 76 8.99 -12.36 -5.82
N LYS A 77 8.62 -12.27 -4.55
CA LYS A 77 9.26 -12.99 -3.41
C LYS A 77 10.76 -12.73 -3.33
N LEU A 78 11.16 -11.48 -3.53
CA LEU A 78 12.56 -11.05 -3.47
C LEU A 78 12.95 -10.71 -2.03
N SER A 79 14.25 -10.68 -1.76
CA SER A 79 14.79 -10.09 -0.52
C SER A 79 14.92 -8.57 -0.68
N LEU A 80 14.71 -7.84 0.41
CA LEU A 80 14.95 -6.41 0.46
C LEU A 80 15.72 -6.05 1.73
N ASP A 81 16.88 -5.44 1.55
CA ASP A 81 17.63 -4.76 2.60
C ASP A 81 17.91 -3.31 2.16
N LYS A 82 18.64 -2.56 2.99
CA LYS A 82 18.93 -1.14 2.72
C LYS A 82 19.77 -0.93 1.46
N ASN A 83 20.74 -1.81 1.18
CA ASN A 83 21.60 -1.67 0.01
C ASN A 83 20.85 -2.04 -1.27
N ILE A 84 20.01 -3.08 -1.21
CA ILE A 84 19.13 -3.47 -2.32
C ILE A 84 18.12 -2.37 -2.60
N MET A 85 17.52 -1.77 -1.57
CA MET A 85 16.59 -0.66 -1.74
C MET A 85 17.26 0.54 -2.40
N GLU A 86 18.45 0.94 -1.93
CA GLU A 86 19.23 2.01 -2.55
C GLU A 86 19.49 1.74 -4.03
N GLU A 87 20.00 0.55 -4.35
CA GLU A 87 20.30 0.17 -5.74
C GLU A 87 19.04 0.18 -6.63
N LYS A 88 17.90 -0.31 -6.10
CA LYS A 88 16.64 -0.34 -6.83
C LYS A 88 16.06 1.06 -7.04
N ILE A 89 16.14 1.95 -6.04
CA ILE A 89 15.72 3.35 -6.16
C ILE A 89 16.51 4.03 -7.28
N GLN A 90 17.84 3.96 -7.23
CA GLN A 90 18.70 4.59 -8.26
C GLN A 90 18.42 4.05 -9.67
N LYS A 91 18.11 2.75 -9.80
CA LYS A 91 17.76 2.14 -11.09
C LYS A 91 16.38 2.54 -11.59
N LEU A 92 15.41 2.69 -10.69
CA LEU A 92 14.04 3.05 -11.05
C LEU A 92 13.98 4.53 -11.46
N VAL A 93 14.54 5.43 -10.65
CA VAL A 93 14.63 6.87 -10.96
C VAL A 93 15.27 7.09 -12.33
N LYS A 94 16.41 6.43 -12.58
CA LYS A 94 17.08 6.52 -13.88
C LYS A 94 16.19 6.04 -15.03
N TRP A 95 15.45 4.94 -14.84
CA TRP A 95 14.54 4.45 -15.87
C TRP A 95 13.36 5.40 -16.06
N GLU A 96 12.83 6.00 -15.00
CA GLU A 96 11.76 6.99 -15.05
C GLU A 96 12.19 8.21 -15.87
N GLU A 97 13.39 8.75 -15.62
CA GLU A 97 13.99 9.84 -16.40
C GLU A 97 14.13 9.47 -17.89
N GLU A 98 14.65 8.26 -18.19
CA GLU A 98 14.81 7.77 -19.56
C GLU A 98 13.47 7.55 -20.28
N ASN A 99 12.37 7.39 -19.54
CA ASN A 99 11.01 7.20 -20.07
C ASN A 99 10.13 8.46 -19.95
N GLY A 100 10.70 9.60 -19.53
CA GLY A 100 10.04 10.90 -19.56
C GLY A 100 9.09 11.16 -18.40
N TYR A 101 9.22 10.44 -17.29
CA TYR A 101 8.50 10.76 -16.05
C TYR A 101 9.17 11.95 -15.34
N THR A 102 8.37 12.67 -14.56
CA THR A 102 8.85 13.74 -13.66
C THR A 102 9.15 13.21 -12.27
N ILE A 103 9.68 14.08 -11.40
CA ILE A 103 10.02 13.77 -10.01
C ILE A 103 8.79 13.24 -9.26
N ASP A 104 7.70 13.99 -9.25
CA ASP A 104 6.42 13.54 -8.69
C ASP A 104 5.61 12.83 -9.80
N VAL A 105 5.02 11.67 -9.47
CA VAL A 105 4.18 10.89 -10.40
C VAL A 105 2.76 10.70 -9.87
N THR A 106 1.79 10.76 -10.78
CA THR A 106 0.38 10.51 -10.48
C THR A 106 0.10 9.03 -10.24
N ALA A 107 -1.04 8.70 -9.62
CA ALA A 107 -1.46 7.31 -9.45
C ALA A 107 -1.53 6.52 -10.78
N ASN A 108 -1.92 7.17 -11.88
CA ASN A 108 -1.96 6.55 -13.20
C ASN A 108 -0.57 6.23 -13.75
N GLU A 109 0.40 7.12 -13.52
CA GLU A 109 1.80 6.90 -13.89
C GLU A 109 2.39 5.77 -13.04
N VAL A 110 2.13 5.75 -11.73
CA VAL A 110 2.55 4.63 -10.85
C VAL A 110 1.99 3.30 -11.34
N ALA A 111 0.71 3.22 -11.70
CA ALA A 111 0.12 1.99 -12.23
C ALA A 111 0.79 1.56 -13.56
N LYS A 112 1.20 2.52 -14.40
CA LYS A 112 1.92 2.27 -15.64
C LYS A 112 3.36 1.81 -15.37
N ILE A 113 4.07 2.41 -14.42
CA ILE A 113 5.44 2.04 -14.03
C ILE A 113 5.46 0.62 -13.43
N LEU A 114 4.53 0.31 -12.53
CA LEU A 114 4.33 -1.04 -11.99
C LEU A 114 4.19 -2.09 -13.09
N LYS A 115 3.46 -1.77 -14.16
CA LYS A 115 3.29 -2.65 -15.30
C LYS A 115 4.53 -2.73 -16.18
N ASP A 116 5.08 -1.59 -16.59
CA ASP A 116 6.09 -1.51 -17.64
C ASP A 116 7.49 -1.86 -17.12
N TYR A 117 7.83 -1.47 -15.88
CA TYR A 117 9.12 -1.75 -15.26
C TYR A 117 9.11 -3.06 -14.47
N PHE A 118 8.09 -3.25 -13.62
CA PHE A 118 8.03 -4.39 -12.70
C PHE A 118 7.25 -5.59 -13.26
N SER A 119 6.54 -5.47 -14.38
CA SER A 119 5.66 -6.54 -14.89
C SER A 119 4.56 -6.96 -13.90
N LEU A 120 4.07 -6.00 -13.10
CA LEU A 120 2.94 -6.21 -12.17
C LEU A 120 1.64 -5.65 -12.76
N ASN A 121 0.54 -6.34 -12.52
CA ASN A 121 -0.79 -5.80 -12.77
C ASN A 121 -1.15 -4.78 -11.70
N ALA A 122 -1.48 -3.57 -12.14
CA ALA A 122 -1.92 -2.48 -11.30
C ALA A 122 -3.10 -1.74 -11.94
N SER A 123 -4.01 -1.23 -11.11
CA SER A 123 -5.15 -0.41 -11.56
C SER A 123 -5.45 0.70 -10.58
N VAL A 124 -5.76 1.89 -11.08
CA VAL A 124 -6.21 3.02 -10.27
C VAL A 124 -7.72 2.92 -10.08
N LYS A 125 -8.17 3.07 -8.84
CA LYS A 125 -9.59 3.08 -8.48
C LYS A 125 -9.91 4.32 -7.64
N PRO A 126 -11.07 4.96 -7.84
CA PRO A 126 -11.57 5.96 -6.90
C PRO A 126 -11.84 5.29 -5.55
N ILE A 127 -11.64 6.04 -4.46
CA ILE A 127 -11.91 5.59 -3.10
C ILE A 127 -12.90 6.53 -2.42
N ASN A 128 -13.92 5.95 -1.79
CA ASN A 128 -14.96 6.69 -1.09
C ASN A 128 -14.90 6.46 0.42
N ASP A 129 -14.26 5.36 0.86
CA ASP A 129 -14.09 5.01 2.27
C ASP A 129 -12.84 4.14 2.48
N ALA A 130 -12.23 4.16 3.66
CA ALA A 130 -11.11 3.28 4.01
C ALA A 130 -11.44 1.78 3.88
N LEU A 131 -12.72 1.41 3.99
CA LEU A 131 -13.20 0.05 3.76
C LEU A 131 -13.01 -0.44 2.31
N ASP A 132 -12.89 0.46 1.33
CA ASP A 132 -12.60 0.07 -0.06
C ASP A 132 -11.22 -0.59 -0.15
N ILE A 133 -10.22 -0.10 0.61
CA ILE A 133 -8.88 -0.69 0.71
C ILE A 133 -8.95 -2.10 1.29
N ILE A 134 -9.75 -2.28 2.33
CA ILE A 134 -9.93 -3.57 3.01
C ILE A 134 -10.45 -4.62 2.04
N SER A 135 -11.43 -4.24 1.20
CA SER A 135 -11.96 -5.13 0.17
C SER A 135 -10.87 -5.62 -0.79
N GLU A 136 -9.95 -4.75 -1.21
CA GLU A 136 -8.85 -5.15 -2.10
C GLU A 136 -7.82 -6.05 -1.37
N LEU A 137 -7.49 -5.72 -0.12
CA LEU A 137 -6.59 -6.54 0.71
C LEU A 137 -7.17 -7.94 0.96
N GLU A 138 -8.50 -8.10 1.10
CA GLU A 138 -9.15 -9.42 1.26
C GLU A 138 -9.03 -10.30 0.00
N HIS A 139 -8.72 -9.74 -1.18
CA HIS A 139 -8.51 -10.48 -2.42
C HIS A 139 -7.05 -10.94 -2.64
N GLY A 140 -6.14 -10.69 -1.70
CA GLY A 140 -4.72 -11.00 -1.90
C GLY A 140 -3.91 -9.88 -2.54
N TYR A 141 -4.52 -8.72 -2.78
CA TYR A 141 -3.87 -7.59 -3.42
C TYR A 141 -3.18 -6.70 -2.39
N LEU A 142 -2.18 -5.93 -2.84
CA LEU A 142 -1.64 -4.80 -2.09
C LEU A 142 -2.25 -3.51 -2.63
N VAL A 143 -2.22 -2.46 -1.82
CA VAL A 143 -2.72 -1.13 -2.22
C VAL A 143 -1.63 -0.10 -1.98
N ILE A 144 -1.29 0.68 -2.99
CA ILE A 144 -0.45 1.88 -2.86
C ILE A 144 -1.36 3.10 -2.87
N VAL A 145 -1.07 4.07 -2.00
CA VAL A 145 -1.94 5.22 -1.75
C VAL A 145 -1.13 6.52 -1.89
N PRO A 146 -1.49 7.39 -2.86
CA PRO A 146 -1.02 8.77 -2.86
C PRO A 146 -1.68 9.55 -1.72
N ALA A 147 -0.94 10.42 -1.07
CA ALA A 147 -1.40 11.14 0.09
C ALA A 147 -0.89 12.59 0.14
N ALA A 148 -1.76 13.49 0.59
CA ALA A 148 -1.34 14.77 1.14
C ALA A 148 -0.59 14.50 2.46
N GLY A 149 0.74 14.46 2.40
CA GLY A 149 1.57 13.87 3.45
C GLY A 149 1.43 14.54 4.82
N ARG A 150 1.12 15.84 4.84
CA ARG A 150 0.88 16.60 6.09
C ARG A 150 -0.40 16.18 6.80
N LEU A 151 -1.41 15.69 6.08
CA LEU A 151 -2.67 15.21 6.66
C LEU A 151 -2.54 13.85 7.36
N LEU A 152 -1.48 13.09 7.06
CA LEU A 152 -1.18 11.82 7.77
C LEU A 152 -0.83 12.06 9.24
N LYS A 153 -0.38 13.27 9.59
CA LYS A 153 0.00 13.66 10.97
C LYS A 153 0.98 12.67 11.62
N ASN A 154 1.86 12.05 10.82
CA ASN A 154 2.86 11.12 11.33
C ASN A 154 3.90 11.91 12.15
N PRO A 155 4.04 11.66 13.47
CA PRO A 155 4.96 12.41 14.33
C PRO A 155 6.43 12.10 14.03
N ASN A 156 6.72 11.13 13.16
CA ASN A 156 8.07 10.77 12.76
C ASN A 156 8.57 11.55 11.54
N TYR A 157 7.74 12.37 10.91
CA TYR A 157 8.17 13.28 9.85
C TYR A 157 8.84 14.53 10.43
N LYS A 158 9.77 15.10 9.66
CA LYS A 158 10.28 16.44 9.94
C LYS A 158 9.19 17.46 9.63
N THR A 159 8.82 18.30 10.60
CA THR A 159 7.83 19.38 10.41
C THR A 159 8.20 20.25 9.19
N PRO A 160 7.25 20.56 8.28
CA PRO A 160 5.80 20.35 8.39
C PRO A 160 5.29 18.96 7.95
N GLY A 161 6.16 18.05 7.53
CA GLY A 161 5.80 16.84 6.81
C GLY A 161 5.82 17.08 5.29
N PRO A 162 5.90 16.01 4.49
CA PRO A 162 5.97 16.13 3.04
C PRO A 162 4.63 16.65 2.50
N LEU A 163 4.67 17.48 1.46
CA LEU A 163 3.46 18.02 0.83
C LEU A 163 2.66 16.87 0.20
N TYR A 164 3.35 16.07 -0.61
CA TYR A 164 2.88 14.86 -1.25
C TYR A 164 3.68 13.66 -0.73
N HIS A 165 3.05 12.50 -0.64
CA HIS A 165 3.67 11.28 -0.15
C HIS A 165 2.99 10.07 -0.76
N MET A 166 3.66 8.93 -0.75
CA MET A 166 3.07 7.66 -1.19
C MET A 166 3.40 6.54 -0.19
N LEU A 167 2.39 5.75 0.15
CA LEU A 167 2.51 4.67 1.11
C LEU A 167 2.02 3.35 0.52
N LEU A 168 2.69 2.26 0.91
CA LEU A 168 2.20 0.91 0.65
C LEU A 168 1.34 0.44 1.83
N VAL A 169 0.09 0.08 1.57
CA VAL A 169 -0.79 -0.60 2.52
C VAL A 169 -0.54 -2.11 2.46
N ARG A 170 -0.27 -2.71 3.62
CA ARG A 170 0.01 -4.14 3.76
C ARG A 170 -0.97 -4.88 4.66
N GLY A 171 -1.98 -4.20 5.20
CA GLY A 171 -2.93 -4.83 6.10
C GLY A 171 -3.91 -3.87 6.77
N TYR A 172 -4.76 -4.44 7.61
CA TYR A 172 -5.74 -3.70 8.42
C TYR A 172 -6.04 -4.45 9.73
N ASP A 173 -6.61 -3.74 10.70
CA ASP A 173 -7.21 -4.30 11.92
C ASP A 173 -8.63 -3.74 12.10
N LEU A 174 -9.66 -4.56 11.84
CA LEU A 174 -11.06 -4.16 11.94
C LEU A 174 -11.47 -3.83 13.38
N ASN A 175 -10.86 -4.46 14.39
CA ASN A 175 -11.23 -4.21 15.79
C ASN A 175 -10.76 -2.82 16.25
N LYS A 176 -9.66 -2.33 15.67
CA LYS A 176 -9.08 -1.02 15.99
C LYS A 176 -9.43 0.06 14.98
N GLN A 177 -10.05 -0.30 13.86
CA GLN A 177 -10.31 0.60 12.73
C GLN A 177 -9.01 1.25 12.23
N GLU A 178 -7.99 0.41 12.01
CA GLU A 178 -6.65 0.84 11.58
C GLU A 178 -6.26 0.25 10.22
N ILE A 179 -5.62 1.08 9.39
CA ILE A 179 -4.85 0.67 8.22
C ILE A 179 -3.39 0.49 8.64
N ILE A 180 -2.75 -0.59 8.17
CA ILE A 180 -1.35 -0.93 8.46
C ILE A 180 -0.54 -0.71 7.18
N THR A 181 0.44 0.19 7.23
CA THR A 181 1.26 0.58 6.08
C THR A 181 2.73 0.23 6.27
N ASN A 182 3.44 0.19 5.16
CA ASN A 182 4.86 0.49 5.09
C ASN A 182 5.00 1.93 4.60
N ASP A 183 5.44 2.82 5.48
CA ASP A 183 5.59 4.25 5.22
C ASP A 183 7.06 4.59 4.90
N PRO A 184 7.44 4.81 3.63
CA PRO A 184 8.85 4.95 3.27
C PRO A 184 9.48 6.26 3.77
N GLY A 185 8.67 7.27 4.11
CA GLY A 185 9.08 8.61 4.53
C GLY A 185 9.68 8.68 5.94
N THR A 186 9.83 7.55 6.62
CA THR A 186 10.49 7.50 7.92
C THR A 186 11.09 6.13 8.23
N ARG A 187 12.19 6.12 8.99
CA ARG A 187 12.80 4.88 9.50
C ARG A 187 11.90 4.05 10.43
N LYS A 188 10.79 4.62 10.90
CA LYS A 188 9.78 3.92 11.75
C LYS A 188 8.50 3.57 10.98
N GLY A 189 8.60 3.48 9.66
CA GLY A 189 7.44 3.28 8.80
C GLY A 189 6.98 1.84 8.63
N GLU A 190 7.80 0.87 9.04
CA GLU A 190 7.45 -0.54 8.93
C GLU A 190 6.21 -0.87 9.79
N GLY A 191 5.11 -1.24 9.13
CA GLY A 191 3.87 -1.58 9.84
C GLY A 191 3.27 -0.43 10.62
N TYR A 192 3.54 0.81 10.21
CA TYR A 192 2.96 1.98 10.84
C TYR A 192 1.43 1.93 10.70
N ARG A 193 0.72 2.40 11.72
CA ARG A 193 -0.74 2.29 11.83
C ARG A 193 -1.38 3.66 11.80
N TYR A 194 -2.38 3.80 10.93
CA TYR A 194 -3.22 4.98 10.84
C TYR A 194 -4.66 4.59 11.15
N SER A 195 -5.42 5.43 11.87
CA SER A 195 -6.87 5.24 11.95
C SER A 195 -7.49 5.44 10.57
N TYR A 196 -8.66 4.83 10.34
CA TYR A 196 -9.39 4.99 9.07
C TYR A 196 -9.61 6.46 8.71
N ASP A 197 -10.06 7.27 9.67
CA ASP A 197 -10.32 8.69 9.44
C ASP A 197 -9.06 9.46 9.04
N VAL A 198 -7.93 9.24 9.74
CA VAL A 198 -6.68 9.95 9.40
C VAL A 198 -6.18 9.51 8.03
N PHE A 199 -6.20 8.20 7.77
CA PHE A 199 -5.68 7.66 6.53
C PHE A 199 -6.53 8.11 5.33
N PHE A 200 -7.85 7.90 5.37
CA PHE A 200 -8.76 8.27 4.30
C PHE A 200 -8.77 9.78 4.02
N ASN A 201 -8.73 10.61 5.07
CA ASN A 201 -8.65 12.07 4.89
C ASN A 201 -7.36 12.48 4.19
N ALA A 202 -6.24 11.77 4.41
CA ALA A 202 -4.97 12.08 3.78
C ALA A 202 -4.87 11.64 2.32
N ILE A 203 -5.71 10.72 1.84
CA ILE A 203 -5.63 10.21 0.45
C ILE A 203 -5.94 11.32 -0.53
N HIS A 204 -4.99 11.65 -1.39
CA HIS A 204 -5.08 12.71 -2.38
C HIS A 204 -4.04 12.42 -3.49
N ASP A 205 -4.48 12.31 -4.74
CA ASP A 205 -3.60 12.11 -5.90
C ASP A 205 -2.81 13.37 -6.22
N TRP A 206 -1.72 13.22 -6.96
CA TRP A 206 -0.96 14.37 -7.44
C TRP A 206 -1.79 15.23 -8.41
N PRO A 207 -2.02 16.53 -8.13
CA PRO A 207 -2.96 17.34 -8.91
C PRO A 207 -2.42 17.90 -10.23
N LYS A 208 -1.10 17.87 -10.47
CA LYS A 208 -0.48 18.58 -11.60
C LYS A 208 0.54 17.73 -12.37
N LEU A 209 0.13 17.21 -13.52
CA LEU A 209 1.05 16.50 -14.43
C LEU A 209 2.26 17.38 -14.82
N GLY A 210 3.45 16.81 -14.72
CA GLY A 210 4.69 17.42 -15.21
C GLY A 210 5.26 18.56 -14.37
N LEU A 211 4.75 18.75 -13.15
CA LEU A 211 5.22 19.75 -12.19
C LEU A 211 5.63 19.08 -10.88
N GLY A 212 6.50 19.73 -10.11
CA GLY A 212 7.00 19.21 -8.85
C GLY A 212 6.31 19.82 -7.61
N LYS A 213 6.64 19.34 -6.43
CA LYS A 213 6.20 19.87 -5.12
C LYS A 213 6.25 21.39 -4.95
N ASP A 214 7.17 22.08 -5.61
CA ASP A 214 7.33 23.53 -5.48
C ASP A 214 6.27 24.33 -6.27
N ASP A 215 5.51 23.65 -7.14
CA ASP A 215 4.46 24.22 -7.98
C ASP A 215 3.03 23.93 -7.47
N VAL A 216 2.88 23.22 -6.35
CA VAL A 216 1.59 22.81 -5.77
C VAL A 216 1.45 23.36 -4.35
N SER A 217 0.31 23.99 -4.09
CA SER A 217 -0.06 24.45 -2.75
C SER A 217 -0.76 23.35 -1.92
N ASP A 218 -0.78 23.50 -0.59
CA ASP A 218 -1.58 22.61 0.27
C ASP A 218 -3.06 22.58 -0.12
N GLU A 219 -3.63 23.69 -0.58
CA GLU A 219 -5.03 23.76 -1.00
C GLU A 219 -5.28 22.93 -2.27
N GLU A 220 -4.39 23.02 -3.25
CA GLU A 220 -4.46 22.21 -4.46
C GLU A 220 -4.25 20.72 -4.16
N MET A 221 -3.29 20.39 -3.30
CA MET A 221 -3.05 19.01 -2.88
C MET A 221 -4.26 18.42 -2.14
N ASN A 222 -4.83 19.15 -1.17
CA ASN A 222 -5.97 18.69 -0.38
C ASN A 222 -7.30 18.73 -1.16
N GLY A 223 -7.32 19.36 -2.34
CA GLY A 223 -8.48 19.43 -3.22
C GLY A 223 -8.48 18.37 -4.33
N SER A 224 -7.41 17.57 -4.44
CA SER A 224 -7.25 16.60 -5.51
C SER A 224 -8.07 15.33 -5.31
N ASP A 225 -8.16 14.53 -6.38
CA ASP A 225 -8.93 13.29 -6.40
C ASP A 225 -8.44 12.29 -5.35
N LYS A 226 -9.39 11.60 -4.71
CA LYS A 226 -9.09 10.49 -3.80
C LYS A 226 -9.07 9.19 -4.60
N VAL A 227 -7.88 8.63 -4.79
CA VAL A 227 -7.68 7.37 -5.52
C VAL A 227 -6.77 6.41 -4.74
N MET A 228 -6.83 5.15 -5.10
CA MET A 228 -5.90 4.12 -4.66
C MET A 228 -5.37 3.34 -5.87
N ILE A 229 -4.16 2.82 -5.76
CA ILE A 229 -3.55 1.95 -6.76
C ILE A 229 -3.59 0.52 -6.23
N VAL A 230 -4.44 -0.31 -6.83
CA VAL A 230 -4.55 -1.73 -6.49
C VAL A 230 -3.52 -2.52 -7.28
N VAL A 231 -2.66 -3.25 -6.60
CA VAL A 231 -1.59 -4.07 -7.18
C VAL A 231 -1.93 -5.53 -6.95
N SER A 232 -2.17 -6.29 -8.02
CA SER A 232 -2.63 -7.68 -7.94
C SER A 232 -1.54 -8.72 -8.24
N GLY A 233 -0.31 -8.31 -8.52
CA GLY A 233 0.77 -9.22 -8.89
C GLY A 233 0.81 -9.56 -10.39
N ILE A 234 1.42 -10.69 -10.75
CA ILE A 234 1.65 -11.14 -12.13
C ILE A 234 0.42 -11.81 -12.73
#